data_AF-A0AAD5RZU9-F1
#
_entry.id   AF-A0AAD5RZU9-F1
#
_cell.length_a   1.000
_cell.length_b   1.000
_cell.length_c   1.000
_cell.angle_alpha   90.00
_cell.angle_beta   90.00
_cell.angle_gamma   90.00
#
_symmetry.space_group_name_H-M   'P 1'
#
loop_
_entity.id
_entity.type
_entity.pdbx_description
1 polymer ?
#
loop_
_entity_poly.entity_id
_entity_poly.type
_entity_poly.pdbx_seq_one_letter_code
_entity_poly.pdbx_strand_id
1 'polypeptide(L)'
;MNSSQLCHNCREALHAQLRSYRSSIPIRYRTITILSTRHQRHNRSRGATKPPGRALSSSSGSGGTKSLSEILSKPSWSVRSLLPPKSGETSQEDNVVTPQTLRHLLHLSSLPAPKTAEEEASMLSTLQSQLRFVRDIQSVDTTGVEPLRAIRDETSHGDKEIAIGLDDLQNILDQEDVVGHNKRPRRRRGLPVDTRGAEDWDPIGTASEKVGRYFVVDGGSLKGGE
;
A
#
# COMPACT_ATOMS: atom_id res chain seq x y z
N MET A 1 46.09 6.61 0.16
CA MET A 1 46.79 7.45 -0.84
C MET A 1 46.76 8.89 -0.33
N ASN A 2 47.93 9.51 -0.16
CA ASN A 2 48.10 10.79 0.52
C ASN A 2 47.54 11.96 -0.31
N SER A 3 46.79 12.86 0.33
CA SER A 3 46.05 13.98 -0.29
C SER A 3 46.95 15.12 -0.83
N SER A 4 48.28 14.94 -0.81
CA SER A 4 49.28 15.96 -1.13
C SER A 4 49.71 16.00 -2.61
N GLN A 5 49.10 15.20 -3.49
CA GLN A 5 49.39 15.17 -4.94
C GLN A 5 48.21 15.61 -5.82
N LEU A 6 47.27 16.37 -5.27
CA LEU A 6 46.15 16.93 -6.05
C LEU A 6 46.48 18.36 -6.47
N CYS A 7 46.23 18.65 -7.75
CA CYS A 7 46.35 19.99 -8.32
C CYS A 7 45.41 20.98 -7.61
N HIS A 8 45.76 22.26 -7.52
CA HIS A 8 44.96 23.27 -6.80
C HIS A 8 43.51 23.34 -7.31
N ASN A 9 43.31 23.36 -8.63
CA ASN A 9 41.98 23.32 -9.24
C ASN A 9 41.20 22.03 -8.95
N CYS A 10 41.91 20.91 -8.84
CA CYS A 10 41.32 19.60 -8.52
C CYS A 10 40.80 19.58 -7.08
N ARG A 11 41.53 20.25 -6.17
CA ARG A 11 41.14 20.40 -4.76
C ARG A 11 39.95 21.36 -4.60
N GLU A 12 39.92 22.45 -5.36
CA GLU A 12 38.77 23.37 -5.37
C GLU A 12 37.49 22.71 -5.92
N ALA A 13 37.60 21.92 -7.00
CA ALA A 13 36.47 21.18 -7.56
C ALA A 13 35.89 20.15 -6.56
N LEU A 14 36.75 19.46 -5.81
CA LEU A 14 36.33 18.55 -4.74
C LEU A 14 35.65 19.28 -3.59
N HIS A 15 36.17 20.44 -3.19
CA HIS A 15 35.52 21.27 -2.16
C HIS A 15 34.18 21.86 -2.63
N ALA A 16 34.04 22.21 -3.92
CA ALA A 16 32.78 22.70 -4.49
C ALA A 16 31.71 21.58 -4.52
N GLN A 17 32.09 20.36 -4.91
CA GLN A 17 31.18 19.21 -4.85
C GLN A 17 30.73 18.88 -3.41
N LEU A 18 31.65 18.89 -2.45
CA LEU A 18 31.29 18.61 -1.05
C LEU A 18 30.42 19.71 -0.41
N ARG A 19 30.53 20.97 -0.85
CA ARG A 19 29.61 22.05 -0.42
C ARG A 19 28.21 21.88 -1.02
N SER A 20 28.12 21.56 -2.31
CA SER A 20 26.84 21.27 -2.97
C SER A 20 26.09 20.09 -2.33
N TYR A 21 26.83 19.08 -1.84
CA TYR A 21 26.25 17.90 -1.21
C TYR A 21 25.80 18.17 0.24
N ARG A 22 26.41 19.14 0.94
CA ARG A 22 25.98 19.53 2.29
C ARG A 22 24.75 20.45 2.30
N SER A 23 24.46 21.15 1.21
CA SER A 23 23.26 22.00 1.09
C SER A 23 21.99 21.26 0.65
N SER A 24 22.09 20.01 0.22
CA SER A 24 20.96 19.18 -0.24
C SER A 24 20.52 18.10 0.76
N ILE A 25 21.06 18.11 1.98
CA ILE A 25 20.63 17.21 3.05
C ILE A 25 19.53 17.93 3.87
N PRO A 26 18.29 17.43 3.90
CA PRO A 26 17.27 17.98 4.78
C PRO A 26 17.70 17.88 6.25
N ILE A 27 17.58 19.00 6.96
CA ILE A 27 17.88 19.17 8.38
C ILE A 27 16.89 18.34 9.21
N ARG A 28 17.10 17.03 9.39
CA ARG A 28 16.34 16.22 10.36
C ARG A 28 17.15 15.09 10.98
N TYR A 29 18.31 15.42 11.53
CA TYR A 29 18.85 14.69 12.68
C TYR A 29 19.79 15.61 13.46
N ARG A 30 19.18 16.49 14.27
CA ARG A 30 19.89 17.03 15.43
C ARG A 30 19.95 15.92 16.46
N THR A 31 21.18 15.57 16.83
CA THR A 31 21.56 14.72 17.96
C THR A 31 20.81 15.15 19.21
N ILE A 32 20.00 14.24 19.77
CA ILE A 32 19.54 14.36 21.16
C ILE A 32 20.49 13.52 22.00
N THR A 33 21.34 14.20 22.75
CA THR A 33 22.08 13.63 23.88
C THR A 33 21.07 13.43 25.01
N ILE A 34 20.67 12.18 25.30
CA ILE A 34 19.84 11.88 26.47
C ILE A 34 20.74 11.24 27.51
N LEU A 35 20.90 11.94 28.63
CA LEU A 35 21.54 11.43 29.82
C LEU A 35 20.79 10.20 30.35
N SER A 36 21.60 9.22 30.76
CA SER A 36 21.24 8.06 31.56
C SER A 36 20.41 8.43 32.80
N THR A 37 19.19 7.88 32.87
CA THR A 37 18.46 7.73 34.13
C THR A 37 18.21 6.25 34.39
N ARG A 38 19.02 5.74 35.32
CA ARG A 38 18.89 4.46 36.00
C ARG A 38 17.58 4.47 36.79
N HIS A 39 16.61 3.61 36.44
CA HIS A 39 15.46 3.34 37.31
C HIS A 39 15.35 1.85 37.61
N GLN A 40 15.25 1.59 38.91
CA GLN A 40 15.30 0.31 39.59
C GLN A 40 14.21 -0.65 39.12
N ARG A 41 14.61 -1.83 38.67
CA ARG A 41 13.75 -3.01 38.61
C ARG A 41 13.54 -3.51 40.03
N HIS A 42 12.44 -3.13 40.67
CA HIS A 42 11.93 -3.87 41.82
C HIS A 42 11.20 -5.12 41.32
N ASN A 43 11.83 -6.25 41.61
CA ASN A 43 11.37 -7.60 41.35
C ASN A 43 10.37 -7.98 42.45
N ARG A 44 9.07 -8.06 42.15
CA ARG A 44 8.07 -8.72 43.02
C ARG A 44 6.88 -9.18 42.19
N SER A 45 6.83 -10.49 41.89
CA SER A 45 5.58 -11.24 41.78
C SER A 45 5.89 -12.72 41.66
N ARG A 46 5.56 -13.49 42.71
CA ARG A 46 4.78 -14.75 42.62
C ARG A 46 4.09 -14.98 43.97
N GLY A 47 2.97 -14.31 44.14
CA GLY A 47 1.98 -14.61 45.18
C GLY A 47 0.62 -14.65 44.51
N ALA A 48 0.13 -15.86 44.22
CA ALA A 48 -1.18 -16.08 43.64
C ALA A 48 -2.25 -15.57 44.62
N THR A 49 -2.95 -14.50 44.24
CA THR A 49 -4.23 -14.15 44.86
C THR A 49 -5.27 -14.04 43.74
N LYS A 50 -6.30 -14.87 43.90
CA LYS A 50 -7.46 -15.01 43.04
C LYS A 50 -8.17 -13.65 42.96
N PRO A 51 -8.56 -13.15 41.77
CA PRO A 51 -9.35 -11.93 41.71
C PRO A 51 -10.69 -12.19 42.40
N PRO A 52 -11.19 -11.28 43.25
CA PRO A 52 -12.54 -11.42 43.78
C PRO A 52 -13.51 -11.37 42.60
N GLY A 53 -14.35 -12.40 42.51
CA GLY A 53 -15.46 -12.44 41.57
C GLY A 53 -16.28 -11.17 41.73
N ARG A 54 -16.36 -10.40 40.65
CA ARG A 54 -17.17 -9.19 40.58
C ARG A 54 -18.63 -9.62 40.55
N ALA A 55 -19.20 -9.82 41.74
CA ALA A 55 -20.62 -9.93 41.91
C ALA A 55 -21.24 -8.65 41.35
N LEU A 56 -22.03 -8.79 40.28
CA LEU A 56 -22.88 -7.73 39.77
C LEU A 56 -23.95 -7.47 40.84
N SER A 57 -23.63 -6.62 41.80
CA SER A 57 -24.60 -6.04 42.70
C SER A 57 -25.53 -5.16 41.87
N SER A 58 -26.75 -5.64 41.65
CA SER A 58 -27.88 -4.84 41.16
C SER A 58 -28.30 -3.87 42.26
N SER A 59 -27.49 -2.84 42.50
CA SER A 59 -27.92 -1.68 43.27
C SER A 59 -28.88 -0.88 42.40
N SER A 60 -30.15 -0.94 42.76
CA SER A 60 -31.24 -0.09 42.28
C SER A 60 -30.97 1.37 42.66
N GLY A 61 -30.03 1.98 41.94
CA GLY A 61 -29.85 3.43 41.91
C GLY A 61 -30.97 4.04 41.06
N SER A 62 -31.81 4.84 41.71
CA SER A 62 -32.84 5.68 41.09
C SER A 62 -32.19 6.76 40.21
N GLY A 63 -31.73 6.36 39.03
CA GLY A 63 -31.30 7.23 37.94
C GLY A 63 -31.94 6.68 36.68
N GLY A 64 -33.02 7.33 36.23
CA GLY A 64 -33.96 6.80 35.25
C GLY A 64 -33.30 6.09 34.07
N THR A 65 -33.37 4.75 34.08
CA THR A 65 -33.03 3.92 32.94
C THR A 65 -34.10 4.15 31.89
N LYS A 66 -33.90 5.16 31.02
CA LYS A 66 -34.75 5.38 29.84
C LYS A 66 -34.94 4.02 29.17
N SER A 67 -36.20 3.62 28.98
CA SER A 67 -36.50 2.34 28.34
C SER A 67 -35.81 2.29 26.98
N LEU A 68 -35.29 1.13 26.57
CA LEU A 68 -34.59 0.96 25.29
C LEU A 68 -35.45 1.49 24.12
N SER A 69 -36.77 1.31 24.22
CA SER A 69 -37.81 1.88 23.35
C SER A 69 -37.81 3.41 23.30
N GLU A 70 -37.62 4.10 24.43
CA GLU A 70 -37.58 5.56 24.49
C GLU A 70 -36.28 6.11 23.87
N ILE A 71 -35.16 5.41 24.04
CA ILE A 71 -33.87 5.76 23.42
C ILE A 71 -33.92 5.56 21.89
N LEU A 72 -34.52 4.47 21.42
CA LEU A 72 -34.63 4.15 19.99
C LEU A 72 -35.77 4.88 19.28
N SER A 73 -36.72 5.48 20.01
CA SER A 73 -37.86 6.22 19.43
C SER A 73 -37.47 7.50 18.70
N LYS A 74 -36.30 8.08 19.04
CA LYS A 74 -35.77 9.30 18.43
C LYS A 74 -34.37 9.02 17.89
N PRO A 75 -34.23 8.29 16.76
CA PRO A 75 -32.92 8.08 16.17
C PRO A 75 -32.34 9.43 15.76
N SER A 76 -31.23 9.82 16.39
CA SER A 76 -30.58 11.11 16.13
C SER A 76 -30.03 11.19 14.71
N TRP A 77 -29.61 10.05 14.15
CA TRP A 77 -29.17 9.92 12.76
C TRP A 77 -29.67 8.61 12.15
N SER A 78 -30.09 8.68 10.90
CA SER A 78 -30.35 7.48 10.08
C SER A 78 -29.23 7.34 9.06
N VAL A 79 -28.81 6.11 8.75
CA VAL A 79 -27.82 5.89 7.67
C VAL A 79 -28.36 6.41 6.33
N ARG A 80 -29.68 6.37 6.13
CA ARG A 80 -30.34 6.93 4.94
C ARG A 80 -30.19 8.44 4.79
N SER A 81 -30.05 9.20 5.88
CA SER A 81 -29.82 10.64 5.80
C SER A 81 -28.37 11.01 5.50
N LEU A 82 -27.43 10.06 5.60
CA LEU A 82 -26.04 10.24 5.19
C LEU A 82 -25.80 9.90 3.72
N LEU A 83 -26.75 9.21 3.07
CA LEU A 83 -26.69 8.91 1.65
C LEU A 83 -27.25 10.09 0.85
N PRO A 84 -26.66 10.42 -0.31
CA PRO A 84 -27.20 11.44 -1.20
C PRO A 84 -28.66 11.15 -1.59
N PRO A 85 -29.51 12.18 -1.74
CA PRO A 85 -30.88 11.98 -2.17
C PRO A 85 -30.91 11.24 -3.51
N LYS A 86 -31.82 10.25 -3.63
CA LYS A 86 -31.95 9.41 -4.84
C LYS A 86 -32.33 10.21 -6.09
N SER A 87 -32.92 11.39 -5.90
CA SER A 87 -33.39 12.30 -6.92
C SER A 87 -32.40 13.46 -7.13
N GLY A 88 -31.49 13.27 -8.09
CA GLY A 88 -31.17 14.24 -9.15
C GLY A 88 -30.64 15.64 -8.83
N GLU A 89 -30.57 16.12 -7.60
CA GLU A 89 -30.30 17.54 -7.33
C GLU A 89 -29.29 17.71 -6.20
N THR A 90 -28.01 17.49 -6.51
CA THR A 90 -26.96 18.30 -5.90
C THR A 90 -25.84 18.43 -6.92
N SER A 91 -25.70 19.67 -7.38
CA SER A 91 -24.80 20.17 -8.38
C SER A 91 -23.37 19.66 -8.22
N GLN A 92 -22.88 18.93 -9.22
CA GLN A 92 -21.53 19.13 -9.77
C GLN A 92 -21.43 18.34 -11.07
N GLU A 93 -21.43 19.10 -12.17
CA GLU A 93 -21.47 18.67 -13.56
C GLU A 93 -20.16 18.03 -14.06
N ASP A 94 -19.19 17.75 -13.17
CA ASP A 94 -17.82 17.66 -13.65
C ASP A 94 -17.40 16.26 -14.15
N ASN A 95 -18.15 15.19 -13.88
CA ASN A 95 -17.81 13.85 -14.38
C ASN A 95 -19.02 12.91 -14.46
N VAL A 96 -19.92 13.18 -15.41
CA VAL A 96 -20.90 12.16 -15.85
C VAL A 96 -20.13 11.15 -16.69
N VAL A 97 -20.09 9.89 -16.24
CA VAL A 97 -19.41 8.82 -16.99
C VAL A 97 -20.14 8.61 -18.30
N THR A 98 -19.45 8.92 -19.41
CA THR A 98 -20.00 8.77 -20.75
C THR A 98 -19.99 7.29 -21.17
N PRO A 99 -20.86 6.88 -22.11
CA PRO A 99 -20.80 5.53 -22.68
C PRO A 99 -19.43 5.19 -23.30
N GLN A 100 -18.77 6.18 -23.91
CA GLN A 100 -17.41 6.02 -24.45
C GLN A 100 -16.39 5.72 -23.33
N THR A 101 -16.49 6.42 -22.21
CA THR A 101 -15.67 6.16 -21.02
C THR A 101 -15.94 4.76 -20.47
N LEU A 102 -17.21 4.33 -20.41
CA LEU A 102 -17.55 2.97 -19.99
C LEU A 102 -16.91 1.92 -20.90
N ARG A 103 -17.03 2.05 -22.22
CA ARG A 103 -16.38 1.13 -23.17
C ARG A 103 -14.87 1.14 -23.05
N HIS A 104 -14.27 2.31 -22.80
CA HIS A 104 -12.84 2.43 -22.54
C HIS A 104 -12.42 1.70 -21.27
N LEU A 105 -13.19 1.82 -20.18
CA LEU A 105 -12.93 1.09 -18.93
C LEU A 105 -13.07 -0.42 -19.13
N LEU A 106 -14.07 -0.88 -19.89
CA LEU A 106 -14.22 -2.29 -20.23
C LEU A 106 -12.98 -2.81 -20.97
N HIS A 107 -12.46 -2.03 -21.92
CA HIS A 107 -11.23 -2.36 -22.64
C HIS A 107 -10.01 -2.45 -21.71
N LEU A 108 -9.81 -1.48 -20.80
CA LEU A 108 -8.72 -1.52 -19.81
C LEU A 108 -8.83 -2.70 -18.86
N SER A 109 -10.05 -3.10 -18.52
CA SER A 109 -10.32 -4.28 -17.68
C SER A 109 -10.34 -5.59 -18.46
N SER A 110 -10.03 -5.58 -19.76
CA SER A 110 -10.10 -6.75 -20.67
C SER A 110 -11.46 -7.45 -20.72
N LEU A 111 -12.55 -6.71 -20.44
CA LEU A 111 -13.91 -7.20 -20.54
C LEU A 111 -14.50 -6.96 -21.94
N PRO A 112 -15.43 -7.82 -22.41
CA PRO A 112 -16.09 -7.63 -23.69
C PRO A 112 -17.00 -6.39 -23.68
N ALA A 113 -17.19 -5.80 -24.86
CA ALA A 113 -18.13 -4.69 -25.04
C ALA A 113 -19.58 -5.14 -24.83
N PRO A 114 -20.47 -4.25 -24.35
CA PRO A 114 -21.88 -4.58 -24.13
C PRO A 114 -22.57 -4.97 -25.44
N LYS A 115 -23.45 -5.97 -25.38
CA LYS A 115 -24.12 -6.49 -26.58
C LYS A 115 -25.34 -5.64 -26.96
N THR A 116 -25.98 -5.01 -25.97
CA THR A 116 -27.19 -4.21 -26.14
C THR A 116 -27.09 -2.87 -25.42
N ALA A 117 -27.85 -1.88 -25.90
CA ALA A 117 -27.92 -0.55 -25.28
C ALA A 117 -28.55 -0.59 -23.88
N GLU A 118 -29.47 -1.53 -23.62
CA GLU A 118 -30.08 -1.72 -22.30
C GLU A 118 -29.06 -2.21 -21.27
N GLU A 119 -28.20 -3.15 -21.67
CA GLU A 119 -27.11 -3.65 -20.84
C GLU A 119 -26.13 -2.51 -20.51
N GLU A 120 -25.77 -1.70 -21.51
CA GLU A 120 -24.92 -0.52 -21.35
C GLU A 120 -25.53 0.50 -20.36
N ALA A 121 -26.83 0.79 -20.47
CA ALA A 121 -27.53 1.68 -19.55
C ALA A 121 -27.58 1.15 -18.11
N SER A 122 -27.78 -0.16 -17.93
CA SER A 122 -27.74 -0.81 -16.61
C SER A 122 -26.36 -0.73 -15.97
N MET A 123 -25.30 -0.98 -16.75
CA MET A 123 -23.91 -0.84 -16.28
C MET A 123 -23.60 0.61 -15.90
N LEU A 124 -24.02 1.59 -16.71
CA LEU A 124 -23.84 3.01 -16.40
C LEU A 124 -24.55 3.42 -15.10
N SER A 125 -25.80 2.98 -14.90
CA SER A 125 -26.55 3.24 -13.66
C SER A 125 -25.84 2.67 -12.42
N THR A 126 -25.31 1.45 -12.55
CA THR A 126 -24.55 0.79 -11.49
C THR A 126 -23.26 1.55 -11.17
N LEU A 127 -22.50 1.92 -12.20
CA LEU A 127 -21.26 2.65 -12.06
C LEU A 127 -21.48 4.04 -11.43
N GLN A 128 -22.52 4.77 -11.87
CA GLN A 128 -22.89 6.04 -11.26
C GLN A 128 -23.26 5.90 -9.78
N SER A 129 -23.96 4.82 -9.41
CA SER A 129 -24.30 4.53 -8.02
C SER A 129 -23.06 4.25 -7.17
N GLN A 130 -22.08 3.52 -7.71
CA GLN A 130 -20.80 3.27 -7.04
C GLN A 130 -19.97 4.55 -6.87
N LEU A 131 -19.92 5.41 -7.90
CA LEU A 131 -19.17 6.66 -7.84
C LEU A 131 -19.74 7.65 -6.84
N ARG A 132 -21.07 7.68 -6.65
CA ARG A 132 -21.69 8.51 -5.60
C ARG A 132 -21.12 8.16 -4.23
N PHE A 133 -21.09 6.87 -3.90
CA PHE A 133 -20.52 6.40 -2.63
C PHE A 133 -19.05 6.79 -2.47
N VAL A 134 -18.25 6.67 -3.53
CA VAL A 134 -16.82 7.07 -3.48
C VAL A 134 -16.66 8.58 -3.27
N ARG A 135 -17.50 9.41 -3.90
CA ARG A 135 -17.48 10.87 -3.71
C ARG A 135 -17.84 11.26 -2.28
N ASP A 136 -18.78 10.55 -1.67
CA ASP A 136 -19.13 10.77 -0.26
C ASP A 136 -17.93 10.50 0.65
N ILE A 137 -17.15 9.44 0.38
CA ILE A 137 -15.90 9.17 1.11
C ILE A 137 -14.87 10.29 0.88
N GLN A 138 -14.73 10.78 -0.36
CA GLN A 138 -13.79 11.86 -0.70
C GLN A 138 -14.15 13.19 -0.03
N SER A 139 -15.42 13.40 0.33
CA SER A 139 -15.86 14.62 1.02
C SER A 139 -15.38 14.72 2.48
N VAL A 140 -14.85 13.63 3.05
CA VAL A 140 -14.35 13.60 4.42
C VAL A 140 -13.01 14.36 4.50
N ASP A 141 -12.89 15.25 5.48
CA ASP A 141 -11.64 15.95 5.77
C ASP A 141 -10.56 14.93 6.20
N THR A 142 -9.52 14.83 5.37
CA THR A 142 -8.35 13.96 5.58
C THR A 142 -7.08 14.76 5.79
N THR A 143 -7.20 16.05 6.15
CA THR A 143 -6.02 16.92 6.40
C THR A 143 -5.15 16.34 7.51
N GLY A 144 -3.86 16.16 7.20
CA GLY A 144 -2.87 15.66 8.16
C GLY A 144 -2.83 14.14 8.36
N VAL A 145 -3.57 13.36 7.55
CA VAL A 145 -3.55 11.89 7.61
C VAL A 145 -2.73 11.33 6.43
N GLU A 146 -1.78 10.44 6.72
CA GLU A 146 -1.02 9.72 5.68
C GLU A 146 -1.83 8.53 5.15
N PRO A 147 -1.87 8.30 3.82
CA PRO A 147 -2.58 7.15 3.25
C PRO A 147 -1.98 5.82 3.70
N LEU A 148 -2.80 4.94 4.27
CA LEU A 148 -2.39 3.58 4.62
C LEU A 148 -2.20 2.76 3.34
N ARG A 149 -0.97 2.27 3.09
CA ARG A 149 -0.61 1.54 1.86
C ARG A 149 -0.93 0.05 1.94
N ALA A 150 -0.79 -0.54 3.11
CA ALA A 150 -1.08 -1.94 3.37
C ALA A 150 -1.55 -2.09 4.83
N ILE A 151 -2.25 -3.18 5.15
CA ILE A 151 -2.56 -3.52 6.53
C ILE A 151 -1.29 -4.11 7.14
N ARG A 152 -0.40 -3.25 7.64
CA ARG A 152 0.88 -3.60 8.26
C ARG A 152 1.14 -2.70 9.47
N ASP A 153 2.13 -3.11 10.25
CA ASP A 153 2.66 -2.26 11.30
C ASP A 153 3.57 -1.19 10.67
N GLU A 154 3.00 -0.02 10.40
CA GLU A 154 3.72 1.17 9.88
C GLU A 154 4.49 1.91 11.00
N THR A 155 4.68 1.28 12.17
CA THR A 155 5.61 1.84 13.16
C THR A 155 7.04 1.69 12.66
N SER A 156 7.93 2.55 13.15
CA SER A 156 9.37 2.47 12.85
C SER A 156 10.02 1.10 13.20
N HIS A 157 9.33 0.27 13.99
CA HIS A 157 9.73 -1.09 14.27
C HIS A 157 9.33 -2.03 13.14
N GLY A 158 8.06 -2.03 12.74
CA GLY A 158 7.57 -2.83 11.60
C GLY A 158 8.26 -2.47 10.29
N ASP A 159 8.57 -1.18 10.08
CA ASP A 159 9.38 -0.75 8.93
C ASP A 159 10.76 -1.41 8.89
N LYS A 160 11.43 -1.52 10.04
CA LYS A 160 12.77 -2.14 10.14
C LYS A 160 12.72 -3.65 9.96
N GLU A 161 11.65 -4.29 10.42
CA GLU A 161 11.46 -5.74 10.24
C GLU A 161 11.19 -6.09 8.77
N ILE A 162 10.49 -5.22 8.03
CA ILE A 162 10.16 -5.45 6.61
C ILE A 162 11.30 -4.98 5.69
N ALA A 163 12.05 -3.97 6.09
CA ALA A 163 13.14 -3.43 5.28
C ALA A 163 14.25 -4.47 5.10
N ILE A 164 14.47 -4.88 3.85
CA ILE A 164 15.63 -5.68 3.47
C ILE A 164 16.85 -4.75 3.48
N GLY A 165 17.74 -4.96 4.44
CA GLY A 165 18.94 -4.17 4.63
C GLY A 165 20.08 -4.55 3.67
N LEU A 166 21.15 -3.76 3.71
CA LEU A 166 22.40 -4.11 3.01
C LEU A 166 23.01 -5.39 3.59
N ASP A 167 22.90 -5.59 4.90
CA ASP A 167 23.40 -6.77 5.60
C ASP A 167 22.72 -8.06 5.06
N ASP A 168 21.40 -8.00 4.81
CA ASP A 168 20.64 -9.12 4.25
C ASP A 168 21.05 -9.44 2.81
N LEU A 169 21.43 -8.40 2.04
CA LEU A 169 21.84 -8.54 0.64
C LEU A 169 23.33 -8.81 0.48
N GLN A 170 24.14 -8.70 1.54
CA GLN A 170 25.59 -8.75 1.45
C GLN A 170 26.09 -10.03 0.78
N ASN A 171 25.53 -11.18 1.18
CA ASN A 171 25.86 -12.48 0.58
C ASN A 171 25.57 -12.56 -0.92
N ILE A 172 24.55 -11.85 -1.41
CA ILE A 172 24.18 -11.82 -2.83
C ILE A 172 25.11 -10.84 -3.58
N LEU A 173 25.41 -9.69 -2.98
CA LEU A 173 26.29 -8.67 -3.55
C LEU A 173 27.74 -9.16 -3.65
N ASP A 174 28.21 -9.97 -2.68
CA ASP A 174 29.55 -10.56 -2.68
C ASP A 174 29.77 -11.59 -3.79
N GLN A 175 28.67 -12.11 -4.37
CA GLN A 175 28.71 -13.03 -5.51
C GLN A 175 28.82 -12.29 -6.86
N GLU A 176 28.79 -10.95 -6.86
CA GLU A 176 28.95 -10.16 -8.08
C GLU A 176 30.42 -9.98 -8.46
N ASP A 177 30.70 -10.02 -9.76
CA ASP A 177 32.02 -9.73 -10.30
C ASP A 177 32.12 -8.29 -10.76
N VAL A 178 33.26 -7.68 -10.46
CA VAL A 178 33.59 -6.34 -10.93
C VAL A 178 34.26 -6.44 -12.29
N VAL A 179 33.59 -5.97 -13.35
CA VAL A 179 34.07 -6.14 -14.73
C VAL A 179 34.48 -4.80 -15.37
N GLY A 180 35.61 -4.82 -16.07
CA GLY A 180 36.10 -3.72 -16.91
C GLY A 180 36.85 -2.62 -16.15
N HIS A 181 37.35 -1.63 -16.89
CA HIS A 181 38.15 -0.52 -16.33
C HIS A 181 37.37 0.34 -15.33
N ASN A 182 36.07 0.55 -15.59
CA ASN A 182 35.17 1.33 -14.73
C ASN A 182 34.60 0.54 -13.54
N LYS A 183 35.07 -0.70 -13.32
CA LYS A 183 34.71 -1.52 -12.15
C LYS A 183 33.19 -1.63 -11.92
N ARG A 184 32.43 -1.94 -12.97
CA ARG A 184 30.97 -2.07 -12.85
C ARG A 184 30.63 -3.45 -12.27
N PRO A 185 29.90 -3.54 -11.15
CA PRO A 185 29.41 -4.81 -10.62
C PRO A 185 28.49 -5.50 -11.63
N ARG A 186 28.65 -6.82 -11.79
CA ARG A 186 27.83 -7.67 -12.64
C ARG A 186 27.58 -9.00 -11.93
N ARG A 187 26.31 -9.42 -11.91
CA ARG A 187 25.93 -10.75 -11.44
C ARG A 187 26.59 -11.83 -12.31
N ARG A 188 27.22 -12.80 -11.67
CA ARG A 188 27.75 -14.01 -12.31
C ARG A 188 26.63 -14.76 -13.01
N ARG A 189 26.77 -15.00 -14.31
CA ARG A 189 25.82 -15.81 -15.09
C ARG A 189 26.32 -17.25 -15.15
N GLY A 190 25.45 -18.23 -14.91
CA GLY A 190 25.77 -19.65 -15.07
C GLY A 190 26.24 -20.38 -13.81
N LEU A 191 26.25 -19.74 -12.64
CA LEU A 191 26.29 -20.49 -11.38
C LEU A 191 24.96 -21.23 -11.24
N PRO A 192 24.95 -22.56 -11.07
CA PRO A 192 23.73 -23.29 -10.80
C PRO A 192 23.20 -22.82 -9.44
N VAL A 193 22.13 -22.04 -9.46
CA VAL A 193 21.32 -21.80 -8.26
C VAL A 193 20.64 -23.12 -7.96
N ASP A 194 20.70 -23.58 -6.70
CA ASP A 194 19.96 -24.77 -6.30
C ASP A 194 18.47 -24.43 -6.29
N THR A 195 17.79 -24.77 -7.38
CA THR A 195 16.37 -24.49 -7.59
C THR A 195 15.51 -25.72 -7.33
N ARG A 196 16.09 -26.80 -6.78
CA ARG A 196 15.39 -28.02 -6.39
C ARG A 196 14.22 -27.69 -5.46
N GLY A 197 13.03 -28.16 -5.82
CA GLY A 197 11.78 -27.89 -5.10
C GLY A 197 11.13 -26.54 -5.38
N ALA A 198 11.81 -25.58 -6.02
CA ALA A 198 11.25 -24.27 -6.39
C ALA A 198 10.91 -24.17 -7.89
N GLU A 199 11.73 -24.76 -8.77
CA GLU A 199 11.57 -24.73 -10.23
C GLU A 199 11.12 -26.07 -10.84
N ASP A 200 10.82 -27.08 -10.02
CA ASP A 200 10.35 -28.40 -10.48
C ASP A 200 8.87 -28.40 -10.92
N TRP A 201 8.23 -27.23 -11.01
CA TRP A 201 6.84 -27.12 -11.47
C TRP A 201 6.77 -27.06 -12.99
N ASP A 202 5.79 -27.76 -13.59
CA ASP A 202 5.57 -27.70 -15.04
C ASP A 202 4.93 -26.36 -15.43
N PRO A 203 5.64 -25.45 -16.12
CA PRO A 203 5.13 -24.12 -16.43
C PRO A 203 3.87 -24.12 -17.29
N ILE A 204 3.70 -25.17 -18.09
CA ILE A 204 2.59 -25.33 -19.04
C ILE A 204 1.57 -26.38 -18.57
N GLY A 205 1.72 -26.91 -17.35
CA GLY A 205 0.88 -28.00 -16.85
C GLY A 205 -0.59 -27.62 -16.67
N THR A 206 -0.86 -26.35 -16.37
CA THR A 206 -2.22 -25.81 -16.14
C THR A 206 -2.83 -25.16 -17.39
N ALA A 207 -2.10 -25.08 -18.50
CA ALA A 207 -2.58 -24.43 -19.72
C ALA A 207 -3.66 -25.27 -20.43
N SER A 208 -4.74 -24.63 -20.88
CA SER A 208 -5.78 -25.28 -21.70
C SER A 208 -5.27 -25.65 -23.09
N GLU A 209 -4.44 -24.80 -23.69
CA GLU A 209 -3.85 -25.01 -25.01
C GLU A 209 -2.34 -24.81 -24.97
N LYS A 210 -1.60 -25.75 -25.57
CA LYS A 210 -0.14 -25.72 -25.63
C LYS A 210 0.37 -26.34 -26.91
N VAL A 211 1.44 -25.76 -27.46
CA VAL A 211 2.20 -26.32 -28.57
C VAL A 211 3.65 -26.45 -28.13
N GLY A 212 4.08 -27.69 -27.88
CA GLY A 212 5.41 -27.97 -27.35
C GLY A 212 5.62 -27.30 -25.98
N ARG A 213 6.54 -26.34 -25.91
CA ARG A 213 6.88 -25.58 -24.69
C ARG A 213 6.26 -24.17 -24.65
N TYR A 214 5.30 -23.89 -25.51
CA TYR A 214 4.73 -22.55 -25.66
C TYR A 214 3.22 -22.56 -25.38
N PHE A 215 2.74 -21.45 -24.80
CA PHE A 215 1.32 -21.15 -24.71
C PHE A 215 0.80 -20.74 -26.08
N VAL A 216 -0.38 -21.21 -26.43
CA VAL A 216 -1.09 -20.77 -27.64
C VAL A 216 -2.07 -19.68 -27.23
N VAL A 217 -2.05 -18.57 -27.96
CA VAL A 217 -3.02 -17.50 -27.83
C VAL A 217 -3.52 -17.18 -29.22
N ASP A 218 -4.84 -17.10 -29.39
CA ASP A 218 -5.44 -16.66 -30.64
C ASP A 218 -5.03 -15.21 -30.93
N GLY A 219 -4.09 -15.05 -31.87
CA GLY A 219 -3.80 -13.75 -32.45
C GLY A 219 -4.99 -13.37 -33.32
N GLY A 220 -5.77 -12.36 -32.89
CA GLY A 220 -6.96 -11.91 -33.59
C GLY A 220 -6.69 -11.71 -35.08
N SER A 221 -7.12 -12.66 -35.90
CA SER A 221 -7.18 -12.46 -37.34
C SER A 221 -8.35 -11.52 -37.58
N LEU A 222 -8.03 -10.31 -38.04
CA LEU A 222 -9.02 -9.42 -38.66
C LEU A 222 -9.61 -10.18 -39.86
N LYS A 223 -10.70 -10.91 -39.64
CA LYS A 223 -11.58 -11.29 -40.73
C LYS A 223 -12.12 -9.99 -41.30
N GLY A 224 -11.63 -9.62 -42.49
CA GLY A 224 -12.13 -8.50 -43.27
C GLY A 224 -13.65 -8.59 -43.34
N GLY A 225 -14.30 -7.51 -42.93
CA GLY A 225 -15.71 -7.30 -43.23
C GLY A 225 -15.86 -7.15 -44.73
N GLU A 226 -16.68 -8.02 -45.30
CA GLU A 226 -17.33 -7.87 -46.59
C GLU A 226 -18.42 -6.79 -46.49
#